data_AF-A0A9P5R1B7-F1
#
_entry.id   AF-A0A9P5R1B7-F1
#
_cell.length_a   1.000
_cell.length_b   1.000
_cell.length_c   1.000
_cell.angle_alpha   90.00
_cell.angle_beta   90.00
_cell.angle_gamma   90.00
#
_symmetry.space_group_name_H-M   'P 1'
#
loop_
_entity.id
_entity.type
_entity.pdbx_description
1 polymer ?
#
loop_
_entity_poly.entity_id
_entity_poly.type
_entity_poly.pdbx_seq_one_letter_code
_entity_poly.pdbx_strand_id
1 'polypeptide(L)' 'MSDSESENEQRLTLEDLEGSDTEMLSGDEDSPIDIVPEQRITINNEPALKRLREQIALPTNIPWSETQSITSTQAVT' A
#
# COMPACT_ATOMS: atom_id res chain seq x y z
N MET A 1 27.55 -17.34 -22.70
CA MET A 1 26.21 -16.93 -23.16
C MET A 1 25.65 -16.05 -22.06
N SER A 2 25.90 -14.74 -22.11
CA SER A 2 24.95 -13.70 -22.55
C SER A 2 23.66 -13.69 -21.75
N ASP A 3 23.71 -12.94 -20.64
CA ASP A 3 22.81 -11.85 -20.24
C ASP A 3 21.40 -11.81 -20.85
N SER A 4 20.39 -11.83 -19.99
CA SER A 4 19.11 -11.15 -20.17
C SER A 4 18.42 -11.05 -18.80
N GLU A 5 18.80 -10.01 -18.05
CA GLU A 5 17.94 -9.38 -17.06
C GLU A 5 16.63 -8.94 -17.74
N SER A 6 15.51 -9.23 -17.11
CA SER A 6 14.24 -8.56 -17.42
C SER A 6 13.49 -8.36 -16.11
N GLU A 7 13.98 -7.39 -15.35
CA GLU A 7 13.25 -6.70 -14.30
C GLU A 7 12.00 -6.06 -14.92
N ASN A 8 10.89 -6.80 -14.91
CA ASN A 8 9.58 -6.26 -15.28
C ASN A 8 8.97 -5.53 -14.08
N GLU A 9 9.63 -4.47 -13.61
CA GLU A 9 9.04 -3.53 -12.65
C GLU A 9 8.05 -2.61 -13.38
N GLN A 10 6.91 -3.19 -13.77
CA GLN A 10 5.79 -2.40 -14.25
C GLN A 10 5.28 -1.54 -13.09
N ARG A 11 5.51 -0.23 -13.16
CA ARG A 11 4.87 0.76 -12.28
C ARG A 11 3.36 0.73 -12.55
N LEU A 12 2.64 -0.11 -11.79
CA LEU A 12 1.19 -0.20 -11.84
C LEU A 12 0.57 1.13 -11.38
N THR A 13 -0.30 1.68 -12.21
CA THR A 13 -1.06 2.90 -11.90
C THR A 13 -2.31 2.56 -11.10
N LEU A 14 -2.93 3.55 -10.44
CA LEU A 14 -4.16 3.32 -9.67
C LEU A 14 -5.32 2.85 -10.58
N GLU A 15 -5.37 3.33 -11.82
CA GLU A 15 -6.32 2.84 -12.84
C GLU A 15 -6.13 1.35 -13.17
N ASP A 16 -4.89 0.84 -13.21
CA ASP A 16 -4.62 -0.59 -13.47
C ASP A 16 -5.10 -1.50 -12.32
N LEU A 17 -5.27 -0.95 -11.12
CA LEU A 17 -5.73 -1.68 -9.93
C LEU A 17 -7.26 -1.78 -9.87
N GLU A 18 -7.99 -0.82 -10.46
CA GLU A 18 -9.46 -0.80 -10.45
C GLU A 18 -10.08 -1.71 -11.52
N GLY A 19 -9.38 -1.97 -12.63
CA GLY A 19 -9.87 -2.83 -13.73
C GLY A 19 -9.59 -4.33 -13.57
N SER A 20 -8.64 -4.72 -12.70
CA SER A 20 -8.09 -6.08 -12.67
C SER A 20 -8.99 -7.14 -12.01
N ASP A 21 -10.05 -6.76 -11.29
CA ASP A 21 -10.85 -7.68 -10.46
C ASP A 21 -11.94 -8.44 -11.25
N THR A 22 -12.21 -8.05 -12.50
CA THR A 22 -13.34 -8.61 -13.29
C THR A 22 -12.94 -9.67 -14.32
N GLU A 23 -11.68 -9.71 -14.75
CA GLU A 23 -11.20 -10.60 -15.83
C GLU A 23 -10.79 -12.01 -15.35
N MET A 24 -10.68 -12.23 -14.04
CA MET A 24 -10.34 -13.56 -13.45
C MET A 24 -11.57 -14.47 -13.27
N LEU A 25 -12.79 -13.96 -13.40
CA LEU A 25 -14.04 -14.71 -13.14
C LEU A 25 -14.58 -15.47 -14.36
N SER A 26 -13.98 -15.33 -15.54
CA SER A 26 -14.40 -15.96 -16.79
C SER A 26 -13.59 -17.21 -17.14
N GLY A 27 -13.40 -18.12 -16.18
CA GLY A 27 -12.80 -19.45 -16.38
C GLY A 27 -13.89 -20.54 -16.47
N ASP A 28 -13.74 -21.45 -17.45
CA ASP A 28 -14.70 -22.50 -17.86
C ASP A 28 -15.42 -23.26 -16.71
N GLU A 29 -16.74 -23.47 -16.89
CA GLU A 29 -17.70 -24.02 -15.91
C GLU A 29 -17.48 -25.49 -15.47
N ASP A 30 -16.48 -26.23 -15.97
CA ASP A 30 -16.44 -27.69 -15.86
C ASP A 30 -15.45 -28.27 -14.82
N SER A 31 -14.89 -27.45 -13.92
CA SER A 31 -14.17 -27.98 -12.75
C SER A 31 -14.32 -27.06 -11.53
N PRO A 32 -14.67 -27.58 -10.33
CA PRO A 32 -14.59 -26.82 -9.10
C PRO A 32 -13.10 -26.60 -8.81
N ILE A 33 -12.55 -25.52 -9.36
CA ILE A 33 -11.24 -25.03 -9.02
C ILE A 33 -11.33 -24.64 -7.54
N ASP A 34 -10.47 -25.20 -6.70
CA ASP A 34 -10.33 -24.80 -5.30
C ASP A 34 -9.73 -23.38 -5.29
N ILE A 35 -10.61 -22.37 -5.31
CA ILE A 35 -10.22 -20.96 -5.36
C ILE A 35 -9.74 -20.58 -3.96
N VAL A 36 -8.42 -20.56 -3.78
CA VAL A 36 -7.78 -20.01 -2.59
C VAL A 36 -7.70 -18.49 -2.75
N PRO A 37 -8.31 -17.68 -1.86
CA PRO A 37 -8.24 -16.23 -1.96
C PRO A 37 -6.83 -15.75 -1.62
N GLU A 38 -6.18 -15.08 -2.57
CA GLU A 38 -4.90 -14.43 -2.34
C GLU A 38 -5.11 -12.98 -1.90
N GLN A 39 -4.70 -12.66 -0.67
CA GLN A 39 -4.73 -11.27 -0.20
C GLN A 39 -3.50 -10.53 -0.72
N ARG A 40 -3.72 -9.54 -1.57
CA ARG A 40 -2.67 -8.63 -2.00
C ARG A 40 -2.35 -7.63 -0.90
N ILE A 41 -1.16 -7.73 -0.31
CA ILE A 41 -0.68 -6.81 0.74
C ILE A 41 0.30 -5.82 0.10
N THR A 42 0.04 -4.52 0.28
CA THR A 42 0.99 -3.48 -0.12
C THR A 42 1.85 -3.10 1.08
N ILE A 43 3.15 -3.39 1.01
CA ILE A 43 4.12 -3.00 2.01
C ILE A 43 4.47 -1.51 1.79
N ASN A 44 4.57 -0.73 2.88
CA ASN A 44 4.90 0.70 2.85
C ASN A 44 3.97 1.54 1.94
N ASN A 45 2.66 1.36 2.10
CA ASN A 45 1.66 2.15 1.38
C ASN A 45 1.67 3.62 1.84
N GLU A 46 2.56 4.44 1.27
CA GLU A 46 2.75 5.85 1.61
C GLU A 46 1.44 6.67 1.49
N PRO A 47 0.62 6.50 0.44
CA PRO A 47 -0.68 7.20 0.36
C PRO A 47 -1.61 6.90 1.53
N ALA A 48 -1.72 5.62 1.93
CA ALA A 48 -2.56 5.23 3.05
C ALA A 48 -2.01 5.76 4.38
N LEU A 49 -0.69 5.68 4.57
CA LEU A 49 -0.02 6.21 5.78
C LEU A 49 -0.22 7.72 5.92
N LYS A 50 -0.17 8.47 4.81
CA LYS A 50 -0.43 9.91 4.82
C LYS A 50 -1.86 10.24 5.23
N ARG A 51 -2.86 9.56 4.65
CA ARG A 51 -4.27 9.74 5.02
C ARG A 51 -4.51 9.42 6.48
N LEU A 52 -3.95 8.32 6.96
CA LEU A 52 -4.07 7.90 8.35
C LEU A 52 -3.46 8.95 9.27
N ARG A 53 -2.26 9.47 8.96
CA ARG A 53 -1.61 10.55 9.70
C ARG A 53 -2.52 11.78 9.81
N GLU A 54 -3.13 12.21 8.71
CA GLU A 54 -4.03 13.36 8.68
C GLU A 54 -5.28 13.14 9.54
N GLN A 55 -5.81 11.92 9.57
CA GLN A 55 -7.00 11.57 10.36
C GLN A 55 -6.73 11.51 11.87
N ILE A 56 -5.54 11.06 12.28
CA ILE A 56 -5.19 10.92 13.71
C ILE A 56 -4.51 12.17 14.28
N ALA A 57 -4.01 13.07 13.41
CA ALA A 57 -3.28 14.24 13.85
C ALA A 57 -4.16 15.13 14.73
N LEU A 58 -3.65 15.49 15.90
CA LEU A 58 -4.31 16.44 16.77
C LEU A 58 -4.31 17.84 16.12
N PRO A 59 -5.34 18.67 16.40
CA PRO A 59 -5.36 20.05 15.94
C PRO A 59 -4.13 20.82 16.40
N THR A 60 -3.61 21.71 15.56
CA THR A 60 -2.40 22.51 15.87
C THR A 60 -2.64 23.63 16.90
N ASN A 61 -3.90 23.95 17.20
CA ASN A 61 -4.28 25.04 18.12
C ASN A 61 -4.44 24.60 19.58
N ILE A 62 -3.85 23.47 19.97
CA ILE A 62 -3.86 23.00 21.37
C ILE A 62 -2.63 23.53 22.12
N PRO A 63 -2.75 23.87 23.42
CA PRO A 63 -1.60 24.27 24.22
C PRO A 63 -0.52 23.19 24.27
N TRP A 64 0.76 23.59 24.31
CA TRP A 64 1.88 22.64 24.42
C TRP A 64 1.80 21.74 25.67
N SER A 65 1.18 22.23 26.74
CA SER A 65 0.94 21.45 27.96
C SER A 65 0.11 20.18 27.75
N GLU A 66 -0.66 20.08 26.66
CA GLU A 66 -1.45 18.89 26.31
C GLU A 66 -0.63 17.83 25.56
N THR A 67 0.37 18.23 24.79
CA THR A 67 1.18 17.30 23.99
C THR A 67 2.51 16.96 24.65
N GLN A 68 3.11 17.91 25.38
CA GLN A 68 4.38 17.79 26.11
C GLN A 68 5.48 17.05 25.33
N SER A 69 5.47 17.22 24.01
CA SER A 69 6.34 16.48 23.11
C SER A 69 7.47 17.38 22.62
N ILE A 70 8.68 16.82 22.57
CA ILE A 70 9.88 17.46 22.00
C ILE A 70 10.47 16.46 21.00
N THR A 71 10.56 16.86 19.73
CA THR A 71 11.17 16.05 18.68
C THR A 71 12.61 16.52 18.47
N SER A 72 13.59 15.62 18.64
CA SER A 72 14.98 15.90 18.29
C SER A 72 15.17 15.84 16.78
N THR A 73 15.99 16.74 16.24
CA THR A 73 16.43 16.70 14.84
C THR A 73 17.62 15.77 14.63
N GLN A 74 18.25 15.30 15.71
CA GLN A 74 19.35 14.35 15.66
C GLN A 74 18.82 12.92 15.73
N ALA A 75 19.27 12.07 14.80
CA ALA A 75 19.00 10.63 14.86
C ALA A 75 19.67 10.03 16.10
N VAL A 76 18.95 9.15 16.79
CA VAL A 76 19.54 8.35 17.87
C VAL A 76 20.32 7.22 17.20
N THR A 77 21.64 7.26 17.36
CA THR A 77 22.58 6.22 16.92
C THR A 77 22.66 5.07 17.91
#